data_AF-A0A1B2JEM0-F1
#
_entry.id   AF-A0A1B2JEM0-F1
#
_cell.length_a   1.000
_cell.length_b   1.000
_cell.length_c   1.000
_cell.angle_alpha   90.00
_cell.angle_beta   90.00
_cell.angle_gamma   90.00
#
_symmetry.space_group_name_H-M   'P 1'
#
loop_
_entity.id
_entity.type
_entity.pdbx_description
1 polymer ?
#
loop_
_entity_poly.entity_id
_entity_poly.type
_entity_poly.pdbx_seq_one_letter_code
_entity_poly.pdbx_strand_id
1 'polypeptide(L)'
;MDEILYRVTEEVKNFAVCYLVNIDEVPDFNTMYELYDPMTIMFFHRNKHMMCDFGTGNNNKLNFVLQSKQEMIDIIETIYRGAMKGKGLVVSPKGYSHTNRSTGF
;
A
#
# COMPACT_ATOMS: atom_id res chain seq x y z
N MET A 1 -8.62 7.31 4.44
CA MET A 1 -8.13 6.25 3.53
C MET A 1 -9.21 5.22 3.25
N ASP A 2 -9.95 4.78 4.26
CA ASP A 2 -10.95 3.71 4.15
C ASP A 2 -12.01 3.97 3.07
N GLU A 3 -12.49 5.22 2.94
CA GLU A 3 -13.43 5.60 1.88
C GLU A 3 -12.83 5.45 0.47
N ILE A 4 -11.53 5.75 0.31
CA ILE A 4 -10.82 5.53 -0.95
C ILE A 4 -10.76 4.03 -1.24
N LEU A 5 -10.32 3.23 -0.27
CA LEU A 5 -10.23 1.78 -0.42
C LEU A 5 -11.59 1.17 -0.77
N TYR A 6 -12.65 1.55 -0.06
CA TYR A 6 -14.01 1.11 -0.32
C TYR A 6 -14.41 1.35 -1.79
N ARG A 7 -14.16 2.56 -2.32
CA ARG A 7 -14.48 2.90 -3.72
C ARG A 7 -13.55 2.24 -4.74
N VAL A 8 -12.33 1.87 -4.35
CA VAL A 8 -11.33 1.23 -5.21
C VAL A 8 -11.59 -0.27 -5.36
N THR A 9 -12.07 -0.93 -4.29
CA THR A 9 -12.24 -2.40 -4.23
C THR A 9 -12.98 -2.97 -5.44
N GLU A 10 -14.07 -2.33 -5.86
CA GLU A 10 -14.88 -2.78 -6.98
C GLU A 10 -14.19 -2.63 -8.34
N GLU A 11 -13.37 -1.58 -8.52
CA GLU A 11 -12.65 -1.35 -9.78
C GLU A 11 -11.49 -2.33 -9.98
N VAL A 12 -10.85 -2.72 -8.87
CA VAL A 12 -9.64 -3.56 -8.90
C VAL A 12 -9.95 -5.04 -8.75
N LYS A 13 -11.22 -5.44 -8.54
CA LYS A 13 -11.65 -6.80 -8.20
C LYS A 13 -11.15 -7.91 -9.14
N ASN A 14 -10.85 -7.56 -10.39
CA ASN A 14 -10.36 -8.51 -11.39
C ASN A 14 -8.88 -8.88 -11.19
N PHE A 15 -8.12 -8.10 -10.41
CA PHE A 15 -6.66 -8.28 -10.25
C PHE A 15 -6.13 -8.00 -8.84
N ALA A 16 -6.96 -7.52 -7.91
CA ALA A 16 -6.61 -7.36 -6.51
C ALA A 16 -7.82 -7.60 -5.59
N VAL A 17 -7.54 -8.01 -4.35
CA VAL A 17 -8.52 -8.15 -3.27
C VAL A 17 -8.02 -7.31 -2.10
N CYS A 18 -8.93 -6.58 -1.46
CA CYS A 18 -8.62 -5.75 -0.30
C CYS A 18 -9.19 -6.39 0.97
N TYR A 19 -8.36 -6.45 2.02
CA TYR A 19 -8.76 -6.89 3.36
C TYR A 19 -8.48 -5.77 4.35
N LEU A 20 -9.35 -5.65 5.35
CA LEU A 20 -9.13 -4.79 6.51
C LEU A 20 -8.66 -5.66 7.67
N VAL A 21 -7.63 -5.20 8.38
CA VAL A 21 -7.05 -5.89 9.53
C VAL A 21 -6.99 -4.90 10.68
N ASN A 22 -7.62 -5.24 11.80
CA ASN A 22 -7.46 -4.52 13.05
C ASN A 22 -6.22 -5.05 13.78
N ILE A 23 -5.19 -4.22 13.94
CA ILE A 23 -3.90 -4.60 14.54
C ILE A 23 -3.96 -4.76 16.06
N ASP A 24 -5.03 -4.28 16.71
CA ASP A 24 -5.28 -4.53 18.14
C ASP A 24 -5.90 -5.91 18.35
N GLU A 25 -6.69 -6.39 17.39
CA GLU A 25 -7.30 -7.73 17.41
C GLU A 25 -6.34 -8.82 16.91
N VAL A 26 -5.46 -8.49 15.96
CA VAL A 26 -4.47 -9.43 15.37
C VAL A 26 -3.06 -8.82 15.45
N PRO A 27 -2.43 -8.84 16.64
CA PRO A 27 -1.17 -8.14 16.88
C PRO A 27 0.09 -8.90 16.42
N ASP A 28 -0.04 -10.16 16.00
CA ASP A 28 1.07 -11.08 15.70
C ASP A 28 2.09 -10.51 14.68
N PHE A 29 1.63 -9.62 13.80
CA PHE A 29 2.45 -9.04 12.74
C PHE A 29 3.02 -7.67 13.08
N ASN A 30 2.64 -7.07 14.21
CA ASN A 30 2.98 -5.67 14.52
C ASN A 30 4.50 -5.47 14.66
N THR A 31 5.19 -6.35 15.38
CA THR A 31 6.66 -6.29 15.48
C THR A 31 7.33 -6.66 14.17
N MET A 32 6.85 -7.71 13.49
CA MET A 32 7.46 -8.22 12.26
C MET A 32 7.45 -7.19 11.12
N TYR A 33 6.34 -6.47 10.97
CA TYR A 33 6.18 -5.44 9.94
C TYR A 33 6.31 -4.02 10.47
N GLU A 34 6.71 -3.83 11.73
CA GLU A 34 6.89 -2.51 12.36
C GLU A 34 5.64 -1.62 12.24
N LEU A 35 4.46 -2.16 12.55
CA LEU A 35 3.16 -1.49 12.40
C LEU A 35 2.90 -0.49 13.54
N TYR A 36 3.60 0.65 13.50
CA TYR A 36 3.48 1.74 14.48
C TYR A 36 2.73 2.96 13.93
N ASP A 37 2.59 3.05 12.61
CA ASP A 37 1.88 4.14 11.95
C ASP A 37 0.36 4.04 12.20
N PRO A 38 -0.37 5.18 12.24
CA PRO A 38 -1.84 5.18 12.43
C PRO A 38 -2.60 4.35 11.39
N MET A 39 -2.01 4.17 10.21
CA MET A 39 -2.53 3.28 9.17
C MET A 39 -1.39 2.76 8.32
N THR A 40 -1.53 1.53 7.85
CA THR A 40 -0.54 0.89 6.98
C THR A 40 -1.25 0.07 5.90
N ILE A 41 -0.80 0.21 4.65
CA ILE A 41 -1.21 -0.67 3.55
C ILE A 41 0.01 -1.44 3.07
N MET A 42 -0.15 -2.75 2.99
CA MET A 42 0.86 -3.68 2.49
C MET A 42 0.29 -4.47 1.31
N PHE A 43 1.17 -4.86 0.39
CA PHE A 43 0.79 -5.58 -0.81
C PHE A 43 1.41 -6.97 -0.79
N PHE A 44 0.62 -7.98 -1.16
CA PHE A 44 1.08 -9.36 -1.19
C PHE A 44 0.68 -10.02 -2.51
N HIS A 45 1.57 -10.82 -3.08
CA HIS A 45 1.30 -11.62 -4.27
C HIS A 45 1.93 -13.01 -4.12
N ARG A 46 1.13 -14.07 -4.22
CA ARG A 46 1.58 -15.48 -4.08
C ARG A 46 2.46 -15.71 -2.84
N ASN A 47 1.96 -15.28 -1.68
CA ASN A 47 2.63 -15.35 -0.38
C ASN A 47 3.96 -14.59 -0.28
N LYS A 48 4.23 -13.65 -1.20
CA LYS A 48 5.38 -12.74 -1.15
C LYS A 48 4.91 -11.33 -0.86
N HIS A 49 5.55 -10.68 0.10
CA HIS A 49 5.41 -9.25 0.34
C HIS A 49 6.00 -8.47 -0.86
N MET A 50 5.20 -7.56 -1.40
CA MET A 50 5.54 -6.74 -2.56
C MET A 50 5.95 -5.35 -2.09
N MET A 51 7.17 -4.95 -2.41
CA MET A 51 7.66 -3.61 -2.14
C MET A 51 7.31 -2.66 -3.28
N CYS A 52 7.10 -1.39 -2.94
CA CYS A 52 6.86 -0.33 -3.91
C CYS A 52 7.64 0.92 -3.49
N ASP A 53 8.50 1.43 -4.36
CA ASP A 53 9.18 2.69 -4.16
C ASP A 53 8.23 3.85 -4.44
N PHE A 54 7.81 4.53 -3.38
CA PHE A 54 6.98 5.72 -3.43
C PHE A 54 7.80 7.02 -3.43
N GLY A 55 9.12 6.97 -3.30
CA GLY A 55 9.98 8.14 -3.10
C GLY A 55 9.91 8.73 -1.68
N THR A 56 9.35 8.00 -0.71
CA THR A 56 9.27 8.40 0.72
C THR A 56 10.44 7.87 1.56
N GLY A 57 11.21 6.93 1.01
CA GLY A 57 12.23 6.16 1.72
C GLY A 57 11.73 4.86 2.37
N ASN A 58 10.41 4.66 2.47
CA ASN A 58 9.81 3.41 2.95
C ASN A 58 9.15 2.65 1.78
N ASN A 59 9.76 1.54 1.38
CA ASN A 59 9.28 0.72 0.26
C ASN A 59 8.41 -0.45 0.70
N ASN A 60 8.37 -0.74 2.01
CA ASN A 60 7.70 -1.91 2.56
C ASN A 60 6.19 -1.70 2.71
N LYS A 61 5.76 -0.45 2.84
CA LYS A 61 4.38 -0.12 3.15
C LYS A 61 4.02 1.27 2.66
N LEU A 62 2.74 1.49 2.42
CA LEU A 62 2.15 2.80 2.22
C LEU A 62 1.50 3.23 3.54
N ASN A 63 2.07 4.25 4.19
CA ASN A 63 1.65 4.77 5.50
C ASN A 63 1.19 6.25 5.44
N PHE A 64 0.86 6.76 4.25
CA PHE A 64 0.38 8.13 4.04
C PHE A 64 -0.97 8.13 3.33
N VAL A 65 -1.69 9.25 3.43
CA VAL A 65 -3.02 9.38 2.81
C VAL A 65 -2.88 9.81 1.36
N LEU A 66 -3.48 9.05 0.45
CA LEU A 66 -3.62 9.43 -0.96
C LEU A 66 -4.76 10.43 -1.13
N GLN A 67 -4.62 11.37 -2.08
CA GLN A 67 -5.64 12.39 -2.32
C GLN A 67 -6.71 11.96 -3.34
N SER A 68 -6.49 10.88 -4.09
CA SER A 68 -7.45 10.43 -5.09
C SER A 68 -7.57 8.91 -5.18
N LYS A 69 -8.77 8.45 -5.56
CA LYS A 69 -9.05 7.04 -5.88
C LYS A 69 -8.18 6.54 -7.03
N GLN A 70 -7.95 7.35 -8.06
CA GLN A 70 -7.18 6.94 -9.23
C GLN A 70 -5.73 6.60 -8.86
N GLU A 71 -5.11 7.37 -7.95
CA GLU A 71 -3.74 7.06 -7.50
C GLU A 71 -3.64 5.70 -6.83
N MET A 72 -4.63 5.32 -6.02
CA MET A 72 -4.65 3.99 -5.43
C MET A 72 -4.78 2.90 -6.50
N ILE A 73 -5.64 3.10 -7.51
CA ILE A 73 -5.80 2.16 -8.63
C ILE A 73 -4.48 2.01 -9.39
N ASP A 74 -3.83 3.12 -9.74
CA ASP A 74 -2.58 3.14 -10.51
C ASP A 74 -1.45 2.42 -9.75
N ILE A 75 -1.38 2.59 -8.42
CA ILE A 75 -0.42 1.89 -7.56
C ILE A 75 -0.70 0.37 -7.56
N ILE A 76 -1.94 -0.05 -7.33
CA ILE A 76 -2.33 -1.46 -7.33
C ILE A 76 -2.02 -2.10 -8.69
N GLU A 77 -2.36 -1.42 -9.79
CA GLU A 77 -2.08 -1.91 -11.14
C GLU A 77 -0.58 -2.06 -11.40
N THR A 78 0.23 -1.09 -10.96
CA THR A 78 1.68 -1.13 -11.10
C THR A 78 2.29 -2.30 -10.33
N ILE A 79 1.85 -2.52 -9.10
CA ILE A 79 2.27 -3.66 -8.28
C ILE A 79 1.84 -4.98 -8.92
N TYR A 80 0.59 -5.08 -9.37
CA TYR A 80 0.08 -6.27 -10.06
C TYR A 80 0.91 -6.59 -11.31
N ARG A 81 1.13 -5.60 -12.20
CA ARG A 81 1.94 -5.77 -13.42
C ARG A 81 3.39 -6.14 -13.12
N GLY A 82 3.97 -5.58 -12.07
CA GLY A 82 5.33 -5.93 -11.63
C GLY A 82 5.42 -7.34 -11.07
N ALA A 83 4.48 -7.72 -10.21
CA ALA A 83 4.40 -9.05 -9.61
C ALA A 83 4.20 -10.14 -10.68
N MET A 84 3.34 -9.89 -11.68
CA MET A 84 3.14 -10.79 -12.83
C MET A 84 4.41 -11.00 -13.67
N LYS A 85 5.36 -10.06 -13.61
CA LYS A 85 6.69 -10.17 -14.23
C LYS A 85 7.76 -10.73 -13.30
N GLY A 86 7.37 -11.21 -12.11
CA GLY A 86 8.29 -11.80 -11.12
C GLY A 86 9.13 -10.79 -10.34
N LYS A 87 8.80 -9.49 -10.39
CA LYS A 87 9.49 -8.47 -9.59
C LYS A 87 9.04 -8.53 -8.13
N GLY A 88 9.96 -8.29 -7.19
CA GLY A 88 9.64 -8.10 -5.76
C GLY A 88 9.57 -6.64 -5.33
N LEU A 89 10.06 -5.72 -6.17
CA LEU A 89 10.03 -4.27 -5.98
C LEU A 89 9.55 -3.63 -7.29
N VAL A 90 8.61 -2.69 -7.18
CA VAL A 90 8.19 -1.80 -8.27
C VAL A 90 8.41 -0.35 -7.89
N VAL A 91 8.30 0.56 -8.86
CA VAL A 91 8.35 2.01 -8.63
C VAL A 91 6.95 2.54 -8.88
N SER A 92 6.42 3.31 -7.93
CA SER A 92 5.12 3.97 -8.05
C SER A 92 5.08 4.87 -9.30
N PRO A 93 3.92 4.99 -9.99
CA PRO A 93 3.76 5.91 -11.13
C PRO A 93 4.02 7.38 -10.79
N LYS A 94 3.85 7.75 -9.51
CA LYS A 94 4.08 9.10 -8.97
C LYS A 94 5.00 9.03 -7.76
N GLY A 95 5.83 10.07 -7.61
CA GLY A 95 6.68 10.28 -6.43
C GLY A 95 5.94 11.04 -5.33
N TYR A 96 6.11 10.57 -4.10
CA TYR A 96 5.46 11.05 -2.88
C TYR A 96 6.48 11.64 -1.87
N SER A 97 7.59 12.19 -2.38
CA SER A 97 8.69 12.74 -1.55
C SER A 97 8.29 13.94 -0.68
N HIS A 98 7.24 14.67 -1.05
CA HIS A 98 6.74 15.82 -0.27
C HIS A 98 5.67 15.47 0.77
N THR A 99 5.04 14.31 0.64
CA THR A 99 3.91 13.88 1.50
C THR A 99 4.34 13.62 2.94
N ASN A 100 5.62 13.28 3.19
CA ASN A 100 6.19 13.17 4.55
C ASN A 100 6.52 14.53 5.21
N ARG A 101 6.29 15.68 4.55
CA ARG A 101 6.57 17.00 5.16
C ARG A 101 5.42 17.57 5.99
N SER A 102 4.27 16.91 5.99
CA SER A 102 3.05 17.41 6.61
C SER A 102 2.38 16.31 7.44
N THR A 103 2.96 16.01 8.59
CA THR A 103 2.29 15.66 9.85
C THR A 103 3.36 15.37 10.90
N GLY A 104 4.06 16.42 11.31
CA GLY A 104 4.62 16.45 12.66
C GLY A 104 3.43 16.66 13.60
N PHE A 105 3.00 15.58 14.24
CA PHE A 105 2.43 15.64 15.58
C PHE A 105 3.49 15.11 16.54
#